data_AF-A0A967IC92-F1
#
_entry.id   AF-A0A967IC92-F1
#
_cell.length_a   1.000
_cell.length_b   1.000
_cell.length_c   1.000
_cell.angle_alpha   90.00
_cell.angle_beta   90.00
_cell.angle_gamma   90.00
#
_symmetry.space_group_name_H-M   'P 1'
#
loop_
_entity.id
_entity.type
_entity.pdbx_description
1 polymer ?
#
loop_
_entity_poly.entity_id
_entity_poly.type
_entity_poly.pdbx_seq_one_letter_code
_entity_poly.pdbx_strand_id
1 'polypeptide(L)'
;MLLAVGVLAGLIAGAIPGFTITMAVVLTLPFTFGMTAVEGLTTMLGVFVGGLSGGLMSGMLTGIPGTPSSVATTFDGFPMARKGKPGLALGLGVWSSFFGG
;
A
#
# COMPACT_ATOMS: atom_id res chain seq x y z
N MET A 1 18.48 -2.33 -4.08
CA MET A 1 17.93 -3.43 -3.26
C MET A 1 17.07 -2.91 -2.10
N LEU A 2 17.54 -1.92 -1.33
CA LEU A 2 16.79 -1.29 -0.23
C LEU A 2 15.39 -0.78 -0.63
N LEU A 3 15.25 -0.18 -1.81
CA LEU A 3 13.96 0.24 -2.35
C LEU A 3 12.95 -0.92 -2.42
N ALA A 4 13.37 -2.07 -2.95
CA ALA A 4 12.51 -3.24 -3.10
C ALA A 4 12.09 -3.81 -1.73
N VAL A 5 13.01 -3.82 -0.76
CA VAL A 5 12.71 -4.22 0.62
C VAL A 5 11.72 -3.26 1.26
N GLY A 6 11.93 -1.94 1.08
CA GLY A 6 11.01 -0.91 1.55
C GLY A 6 9.62 -1.06 0.93
N VAL A 7 9.52 -1.26 -0.39
CA VAL A 7 8.24 -1.50 -1.08
C VAL A 7 7.54 -2.74 -0.53
N LEU A 8 8.26 -3.85 -0.35
CA LEU A 8 7.67 -5.07 0.17
C LEU A 8 7.17 -4.89 1.62
N ALA A 9 7.98 -4.26 2.48
CA ALA A 9 7.60 -3.97 3.85
C ALA A 9 6.40 -3.01 3.91
N GLY A 10 6.39 -1.97 3.08
CA GLY A 10 5.28 -1.04 2.95
C GLY A 10 4.00 -1.74 2.47
N LEU A 11 4.11 -2.63 1.49
CA LEU A 11 2.96 -3.36 0.95
C LEU A 11 2.33 -4.28 1.99
N ILE A 12 3.14 -5.01 2.77
CA ILE A 12 2.66 -5.84 3.87
C ILE A 12 2.00 -4.97 4.94
N ALA A 13 2.65 -3.87 5.33
CA ALA A 13 2.13 -2.98 6.35
C ALA A 13 0.81 -2.31 5.92
N GLY A 14 0.73 -1.84 4.67
CA GLY A 14 -0.48 -1.22 4.10
C GLY A 14 -1.61 -2.22 3.85
N ALA A 15 -1.32 -3.51 3.71
CA ALA A 15 -2.34 -4.56 3.60
C ALA A 15 -3.07 -4.82 4.93
N ILE A 16 -2.56 -4.30 6.05
CA ILE A 16 -3.21 -4.40 7.36
C ILE A 16 -4.35 -3.36 7.43
N PRO A 17 -5.60 -3.78 7.64
CA PRO A 17 -6.72 -2.86 7.72
C PRO A 17 -6.54 -1.81 8.82
N GLY A 18 -6.78 -0.53 8.49
CA GLY A 18 -6.61 0.59 9.42
C GLY A 18 -5.16 0.99 9.69
N PHE A 19 -4.17 0.31 9.11
CA PHE A 19 -2.77 0.71 9.20
C PHE A 19 -2.45 1.77 8.15
N THR A 20 -2.21 3.00 8.61
CA THR A 20 -1.98 4.13 7.70
C THR A 20 -0.56 4.12 7.13
N ILE A 21 -0.42 4.64 5.91
CA ILE A 21 0.88 4.78 5.23
C ILE A 21 1.82 5.66 6.05
N THR A 22 1.30 6.73 6.64
CA THR A 22 2.06 7.62 7.51
C THR A 22 2.68 6.85 8.68
N MET A 23 1.92 5.93 9.29
CA MET A 23 2.42 5.09 10.37
C MET A 23 3.53 4.13 9.90
N ALA A 24 3.40 3.56 8.69
CA ALA A 24 4.44 2.73 8.08
C ALA A 24 5.77 3.49 7.93
N VAL A 25 5.71 4.71 7.40
CA VAL A 25 6.89 5.56 7.17
C VAL A 25 7.52 5.99 8.50
N VAL A 26 6.70 6.40 9.48
CA VAL A 26 7.18 6.79 10.81
C VAL A 26 7.88 5.64 11.52
N LEU A 27 7.35 4.42 11.44
CA LEU A 27 7.98 3.23 12.03
C LEU A 27 9.27 2.82 11.31
N THR A 28 9.44 3.23 10.06
CA THR A 28 10.68 3.00 9.29
C THR A 28 11.79 3.97 9.69
N LEU A 29 11.44 5.19 10.14
CA LEU A 29 12.37 6.25 10.52
C LEU A 29 13.51 5.85 11.47
N PRO A 30 13.28 5.18 12.62
CA PRO A 30 14.37 4.78 13.50
C PRO A 30 15.40 3.85 12.84
N PHE A 31 14.99 3.03 11.87
CA PHE A 31 15.89 2.14 11.13
C PHE A 31 16.80 2.91 10.15
N THR A 32 16.43 4.14 9.77
CA THR A 32 17.19 4.96 8.83
C THR A 32 18.32 5.77 9.47
N PHE A 33 18.39 5.86 10.80
CA PHE A 33 19.39 6.69 11.50
C PHE A 33 20.85 6.23 11.33
N GLY A 34 21.07 4.95 11.05
CA GLY A 34 22.40 4.40 10.76
C GLY A 34 22.77 4.39 9.27
N MET A 35 21.88 4.87 8.39
CA MET A 35 22.02 4.78 6.93
C MET A 35 22.51 6.12 6.36
N THR A 36 23.08 6.09 5.15
CA THR A 36 23.32 7.34 4.41
C THR A 36 21.99 8.01 4.04
N ALA A 37 22.00 9.32 3.80
CA ALA A 37 20.78 10.06 3.45
C ALA A 37 20.05 9.47 2.24
N VAL A 38 20.79 9.02 1.22
CA VAL A 38 20.23 8.39 0.01
C VAL A 38 19.55 7.07 0.37
N GLU A 39 20.19 6.22 1.17
CA GLU A 39 19.65 4.91 1.56
C GLU A 39 18.42 5.03 2.47
N GLY A 40 18.45 5.94 3.43
CA GLY A 40 17.32 6.21 4.33
C GLY A 40 16.09 6.70 3.56
N LEU A 41 16.26 7.72 2.71
CA LEU A 41 15.20 8.25 1.86
C LEU A 41 14.65 7.20 0.88
N THR A 42 15.54 6.42 0.25
CA THR A 42 15.14 5.36 -0.69
C THR A 42 14.28 4.29 0.01
N THR A 43 14.62 3.92 1.24
CA THR A 43 13.87 2.94 2.02
C THR A 43 12.49 3.48 2.41
N MET A 44 12.42 4.72 2.90
CA MET A 44 11.17 5.39 3.24
C MET A 44 10.23 5.58 2.04
N LEU A 45 10.77 5.99 0.89
CA LEU A 45 10.01 6.11 -0.35
C LEU A 45 9.48 4.74 -0.79
N GLY A 46 10.29 3.69 -0.67
CA GLY A 46 9.84 2.32 -0.89
C GLY A 46 8.63 1.98 -0.02
N VAL A 47 8.74 2.18 1.30
CA VAL A 47 7.64 1.92 2.25
C VAL A 47 6.40 2.74 1.93
N PHE A 48 6.57 4.01 1.58
CA PHE A 48 5.47 4.89 1.20
C PHE A 48 4.71 4.37 -0.03
N VAL A 49 5.43 4.08 -1.13
CA VAL A 49 4.82 3.58 -2.38
C VAL A 49 4.21 2.20 -2.17
N GLY A 50 4.89 1.29 -1.47
CA GLY A 50 4.36 -0.02 -1.14
C GLY A 50 3.08 0.07 -0.29
N GLY A 51 3.08 0.95 0.71
CA GLY A 51 1.93 1.18 1.59
C GLY A 51 0.70 1.71 0.87
N LEU A 52 0.88 2.61 -0.11
CA LEU A 52 -0.19 3.07 -1.00
C LEU A 52 -0.86 1.89 -1.70
N SER A 53 -0.06 1.01 -2.31
CA SER A 53 -0.57 -0.18 -3.00
C SER A 53 -1.24 -1.18 -2.05
N GLY A 54 -0.64 -1.43 -0.88
CA GLY A 54 -1.19 -2.33 0.13
C GLY A 54 -2.56 -1.88 0.66
N GLY A 55 -2.74 -0.57 0.89
CA GLY A 55 -4.01 -0.02 1.40
C GLY A 55 -5.20 -0.26 0.45
N LEU A 56 -4.96 -0.18 -0.85
CA LEU A 56 -5.95 -0.52 -1.89
C LEU A 56 -6.32 -2.01 -1.82
N MET A 57 -5.33 -2.89 -1.67
CA MET A 57 -5.55 -4.33 -1.55
C MET A 57 -6.35 -4.69 -0.30
N SER A 58 -6.03 -4.06 0.85
CA SER A 58 -6.81 -4.21 2.09
C SER A 58 -8.29 -3.88 1.84
N GLY A 59 -8.57 -2.72 1.25
CA GLY A 59 -9.94 -2.29 0.95
C GLY A 59 -10.67 -3.26 0.01
N MET A 60 -10.07 -3.63 -1.12
CA MET A 60 -10.72 -4.50 -2.10
C MET A 60 -10.94 -5.92 -1.61
N LEU A 61 -10.04 -6.49 -0.80
CA LEU A 61 -10.14 -7.88 -0.37
C LEU A 61 -10.90 -8.04 0.95
N THR A 62 -10.69 -7.13 1.90
CA THR A 62 -11.25 -7.26 3.26
C THR A 62 -12.47 -6.36 3.50
N GLY A 63 -12.72 -5.38 2.62
CA GLY A 63 -13.80 -4.40 2.78
C GLY A 63 -13.50 -3.31 3.80
N ILE A 64 -12.31 -3.30 4.40
CA ILE A 64 -11.87 -2.32 5.38
C ILE A 64 -10.73 -1.50 4.76
N PRO A 65 -10.97 -0.22 4.41
CA PRO A 65 -9.98 0.63 3.77
C PRO A 65 -8.86 1.00 4.74
N GLY A 66 -7.61 0.97 4.27
CA GLY A 66 -6.44 1.42 5.03
C GLY A 66 -6.19 2.93 4.96
N THR A 67 -6.76 3.62 3.96
CA THR A 67 -6.64 5.07 3.77
C THR A 67 -7.97 5.70 3.36
N PRO A 68 -8.16 7.01 3.60
CA PRO A 68 -9.35 7.72 3.12
C PRO A 68 -9.50 7.68 1.60
N SER A 69 -8.39 7.74 0.86
CA SER A 69 -8.39 7.70 -0.61
C SER A 69 -8.84 6.35 -1.19
N SER A 70 -8.65 5.24 -0.47
CA SER A 70 -9.01 3.89 -0.92
C SER A 70 -10.45 3.49 -0.56
N VAL A 71 -11.21 4.37 0.09
CA VAL A 71 -12.63 4.14 0.41
C VAL A 71 -13.47 3.97 -0.86
N ALA A 72 -13.27 4.83 -1.87
CA ALA A 72 -13.98 4.72 -3.15
C ALA A 72 -13.69 3.38 -3.84
N THR A 73 -12.41 2.99 -3.89
CA THR A 73 -11.96 1.71 -4.45
C THR A 73 -12.52 0.50 -3.70
N THR A 74 -12.77 0.64 -2.39
CA THR A 74 -13.39 -0.41 -1.58
C THR A 74 -14.83 -0.67 -2.00
N PHE A 75 -15.61 0.39 -2.30
CA PHE A 75 -16.99 0.24 -2.74
C PHE A 75 -17.12 -0.50 -4.08
N ASP A 76 -16.16 -0.33 -4.99
CA ASP A 76 -16.16 -1.01 -6.28
C ASP A 76 -15.50 -2.41 -6.21
N GLY A 77 -14.32 -2.47 -5.57
CA GLY A 77 -13.48 -3.65 -5.54
C GLY A 77 -13.97 -4.74 -4.59
N PHE A 78 -14.49 -4.39 -3.40
CA PHE A 78 -14.94 -5.38 -2.42
C PHE A 78 -16.13 -6.21 -2.91
N PRO A 79 -17.19 -5.63 -3.51
CA PRO A 79 -18.25 -6.42 -4.13
C PRO A 79 -17.73 -7.31 -5.27
N MET A 80 -16.75 -6.85 -6.05
CA MET A 80 -16.15 -7.64 -7.13
C MET A 80 -15.35 -8.84 -6.59
N ALA A 81 -14.57 -8.63 -5.52
CA ALA A 81 -13.87 -9.70 -4.83
C ALA A 81 -14.85 -10.73 -4.24
N ARG A 82 -15.94 -10.27 -3.60
CA ARG A 82 -17.01 -11.15 -3.08
C ARG A 82 -17.76 -11.94 -4.15
N LYS A 83 -17.80 -11.44 -5.39
CA LYS A 83 -18.36 -12.16 -6.56
C LYS A 83 -17.39 -13.21 -7.15
N GLY A 84 -16.31 -13.55 -6.44
CA GLY A 84 -15.33 -14.53 -6.88
C GLY A 84 -14.36 -13.99 -7.94
N LYS A 85 -14.26 -12.66 -8.10
CA LYS A 85 -13.34 -12.01 -9.05
C LYS A 85 -12.26 -11.14 -8.38
N PRO A 86 -11.55 -11.63 -7.33
CA PRO A 86 -10.58 -10.81 -6.60
C PRO A 86 -9.39 -10.40 -7.48
N GLY A 87 -8.89 -11.29 -8.34
CA GLY A 87 -7.77 -10.97 -9.25
C GLY A 87 -8.12 -9.89 -10.27
N LEU A 88 -9.37 -9.86 -10.75
CA LEU A 88 -9.84 -8.81 -11.66
C LEU A 88 -9.97 -7.46 -10.93
N ALA A 89 -10.49 -7.48 -9.70
CA ALA A 89 -10.59 -6.27 -8.87
C ALA A 89 -9.21 -5.65 -8.64
N LEU A 90 -8.25 -6.48 -8.21
CA LEU A 90 -6.86 -6.06 -8.01
C LEU A 90 -6.23 -5.55 -9.30
N GLY A 91 -6.39 -6.28 -10.41
CA GLY A 91 -5.84 -5.89 -11.71
C GLY A 91 -6.38 -4.54 -12.19
N LEU A 92 -7.70 -4.31 -12.10
CA LEU A 92 -8.32 -3.03 -12.43
C LEU A 92 -7.80 -1.91 -11.53
N GLY A 93 -7.68 -2.17 -10.23
CA GLY A 93 -7.11 -1.24 -9.27
C GLY A 93 -5.69 -0.83 -9.66
N VAL A 94 -4.80 -1.79 -9.91
CA VAL A 94 -3.40 -1.54 -10.30
C VAL A 94 -3.32 -0.71 -11.59
N TRP A 95 -4.09 -1.07 -12.62
CA TRP A 95 -4.10 -0.31 -13.87
C TRP A 95 -4.71 1.08 -13.72
N SER A 96 -5.75 1.22 -12.90
CA SER A 96 -6.36 2.52 -12.60
C SER A 96 -5.38 3.44 -11.85
N SER A 97 -4.62 2.93 -10.88
CA SER A 97 -3.59 3.69 -10.18
C SER A 97 -2.41 4.05 -11.08
N PHE A 98 -2.08 3.19 -12.06
CA PHE A 98 -1.00 3.47 -13.01
C PHE A 98 -1.34 4.62 -13.97
N PHE A 99 -2.57 4.68 -14.50
CA PHE A 99 -2.98 5.70 -15.47
C PHE A 99 -3.65 6.93 -14.83
N GLY A 100 -4.40 6.74 -13.75
CA GLY A 100 -5.22 7.76 -13.12
C GLY A 100 -4.52 8.52 -12.00
N GLY A 101 -3.64 7.85 -11.24
CA GLY A 101 -3.05 8.40 -10.02
C GLY A 101 -4.05 8.46 -8.87
#